data_AF-A0A3A1XIS8-F1
#
_entry.id   AF-A0A3A1XIS8-F1
#
_cell.length_a   1.000
_cell.length_b   1.000
_cell.length_c   1.000
_cell.angle_alpha   90.00
_cell.angle_beta   90.00
_cell.angle_gamma   90.00
#
_symmetry.space_group_name_H-M   'P 1'
#
loop_
_entity.id
_entity.type
_entity.pdbx_description
1 polymer ?
#
loop_
_entity_poly.entity_id
_entity_poly.type
_entity_poly.pdbx_seq_one_letter_code
_entity_poly.pdbx_strand_id
1 'polypeptide(L)' 'MSYLSRVEIDYKKPSSLRDLKSVGAFHNWVEQSFPDEWEKHERSRKLWRVDVLHGKHYLLIVSDSEPDLQR' A
#
# COMPACT_ATOMS: atom_id res chain seq x y z
N MET A 1 4.32 9.06 -16.16
CA MET A 1 4.82 9.77 -14.96
C MET A 1 4.67 8.80 -13.81
N SER A 2 5.60 8.78 -12.85
CA SER A 2 5.52 7.87 -11.69
C SER A 2 5.12 8.66 -10.44
N TYR A 3 4.27 8.07 -9.60
CA TYR A 3 3.84 8.60 -8.32
C TYR A 3 4.66 7.99 -7.18
N LEU A 4 4.90 8.76 -6.13
CA LEU A 4 5.42 8.27 -4.85
C LEU A 4 4.45 8.66 -3.75
N SER A 5 3.72 7.67 -3.24
CA SER A 5 2.73 7.84 -2.19
C SER A 5 3.27 7.38 -0.85
N ARG A 6 2.93 8.10 0.22
CA ARG A 6 3.30 7.75 1.60
C ARG A 6 2.06 7.66 2.46
N VAL A 7 1.81 6.47 3.01
CA VAL A 7 0.63 6.17 3.85
C VAL A 7 1.09 5.79 5.26
N GLU A 8 0.58 6.45 6.28
CA GLU A 8 0.88 6.08 7.68
C GLU A 8 0.14 4.79 8.04
N ILE A 9 0.84 3.80 8.59
CA ILE A 9 0.24 2.53 9.04
C ILE A 9 -0.23 2.71 10.48
N ASP A 10 -1.54 2.56 10.71
CA ASP A 10 -2.12 2.64 12.05
C ASP A 10 -2.04 1.28 12.78
N TYR A 11 -1.01 1.11 13.61
CA TYR A 11 -0.80 -0.09 14.43
C TYR A 11 -1.85 -0.31 15.52
N LYS A 12 -2.73 0.67 15.78
CA LYS A 12 -3.81 0.52 16.77
C LYS A 12 -4.97 -0.30 16.21
N LYS A 13 -5.06 -0.49 14.89
CA LYS A 13 -6.07 -1.33 14.26
C LYS A 13 -5.63 -2.82 14.27
N PRO A 14 -6.44 -3.73 14.81
CA PRO A 14 -6.13 -5.16 14.82
C PRO A 14 -5.93 -5.77 13.43
N SER A 15 -6.61 -5.24 12.40
CA SER A 15 -6.41 -5.62 11.00
C SER A 15 -4.98 -5.32 10.55
N SER A 16 -4.50 -4.10 10.82
CA SER A 16 -3.15 -3.69 10.47
C SER A 16 -2.09 -4.57 11.13
N LEU A 17 -2.27 -4.96 12.39
CA LEU A 17 -1.36 -5.87 13.11
C LEU A 17 -1.30 -7.29 12.52
N ARG A 18 -2.39 -7.76 11.89
CA ARG A 18 -2.41 -9.05 11.18
C ARG A 18 -1.67 -8.95 9.85
N ASP A 19 -1.94 -7.88 9.11
CA ASP A 19 -1.39 -7.67 7.78
C ASP A 19 0.12 -7.37 7.82
N LEU A 20 0.57 -6.73 8.90
CA LEU A 20 1.99 -6.50 9.20
C LEU A 20 2.85 -7.77 9.33
N LYS A 21 2.23 -8.94 9.52
CA LYS A 21 2.95 -10.22 9.69
C LYS A 21 3.22 -10.94 8.37
N SER A 22 2.67 -10.48 7.25
CA SER A 22 2.76 -11.18 5.98
C SER A 22 3.04 -10.22 4.83
N VAL A 23 4.10 -10.52 4.06
CA VAL A 23 4.38 -9.85 2.78
C VAL A 23 3.19 -9.96 1.82
N GLY A 24 2.45 -11.07 1.86
CA GLY A 24 1.27 -11.26 1.03
C GLY A 24 0.10 -10.34 1.41
N ALA A 25 -0.04 -9.99 2.68
CA ALA A 25 -1.07 -9.05 3.11
C ALA A 25 -0.75 -7.62 2.67
N PHE A 26 0.51 -7.20 2.78
CA PHE A 26 0.96 -5.94 2.19
C PHE A 26 0.79 -5.90 0.67
N HIS A 27 1.13 -6.99 -0.02
CA HIS A 27 0.89 -7.08 -1.46
C HIS A 27 -0.60 -6.88 -1.78
N ASN A 28 -1.50 -7.56 -1.05
CA ASN A 28 -2.94 -7.42 -1.22
C ASN A 28 -3.45 -6.00 -0.91
N TRP A 29 -2.92 -5.34 0.13
CA TRP A 29 -3.25 -3.94 0.39
C TRP A 29 -2.85 -3.03 -0.76
N VAL A 30 -1.60 -3.16 -1.23
CA VAL A 30 -1.10 -2.34 -2.34
C VAL A 30 -1.93 -2.56 -3.59
N GLU A 31 -2.27 -3.80 -3.97
CA GLU A 31 -3.10 -4.05 -5.15
C GLU A 31 -4.54 -3.49 -5.00
N GLN A 32 -5.15 -3.60 -3.83
CA GLN A 32 -6.50 -3.07 -3.58
C GLN A 32 -6.58 -1.54 -3.64
N SER A 33 -5.47 -0.83 -3.40
CA SER A 33 -5.38 0.62 -3.58
C SER A 33 -5.44 1.07 -5.05
N PHE A 34 -5.55 0.15 -6.02
CA PHE A 34 -5.72 0.47 -7.43
C PHE A 34 -7.00 -0.19 -7.98
N PRO A 35 -8.20 0.31 -7.61
CA PRO A 35 -9.50 -0.23 -8.03
C PRO A 35 -9.60 -0.45 -9.54
N ASP A 36 -9.17 0.55 -10.31
CA ASP A 36 -9.32 0.56 -11.76
C ASP A 36 -8.52 -0.56 -12.41
N GLU A 37 -7.31 -0.83 -11.92
CA GLU A 37 -6.48 -1.95 -12.41
C GLU A 37 -7.13 -3.29 -12.05
N TRP A 38 -7.69 -3.40 -10.85
CA TRP A 38 -8.38 -4.59 -10.39
C TRP A 38 -9.62 -4.90 -11.23
N GLU A 39 -10.47 -3.89 -11.50
CA GLU A 39 -11.67 -4.03 -12.33
C GLU A 39 -11.32 -4.38 -13.79
N LYS A 40 -10.27 -3.75 -14.34
CA LYS A 40 -9.80 -4.01 -15.72
C LYS A 40 -8.94 -5.27 -15.84
N HIS A 41 -8.65 -5.96 -14.74
CA HIS A 41 -7.74 -7.10 -14.69
C HIS A 41 -6.34 -6.78 -15.23
N GLU A 42 -5.92 -5.52 -15.11
CA GLU A 42 -4.60 -5.06 -15.47
C GLU A 42 -3.67 -5.17 -14.26
N ARG A 43 -2.38 -5.42 -14.50
CA ARG A 43 -1.37 -5.42 -13.43
C ARG A 43 -0.19 -4.58 -13.85
N SER A 44 -0.08 -3.39 -13.27
CA SER A 44 1.13 -2.57 -13.37
C SER A 44 2.17 -3.02 -12.33
N ARG A 45 3.45 -2.68 -12.58
CA ARG A 45 4.51 -2.91 -11.59
C ARG A 45 4.41 -1.84 -10.51
N LYS A 46 4.10 -2.28 -9.28
CA LYS A 46 4.08 -1.44 -8.08
C LYS A 46 5.25 -1.83 -7.19
N LEU A 47 6.10 -0.88 -6.84
CA LEU A 47 7.17 -1.09 -5.87
C LEU A 47 6.74 -0.50 -4.54
N TRP A 48 6.98 -1.21 -3.46
CA TRP A 48 6.61 -0.72 -2.14
C TRP A 48 7.63 -1.14 -1.09
N ARG A 49 7.73 -0.34 -0.03
CA ARG A 49 8.53 -0.67 1.16
C ARG A 49 7.86 -0.09 2.40
N VAL A 50 8.08 -0.76 3.54
CA VAL A 50 7.72 -0.21 4.85
C VAL A 50 8.93 0.55 5.39
N ASP A 51 8.68 1.75 5.90
CA ASP A 51 9.69 2.66 6.44
C ASP A 51 9.29 3.10 7.86
N VAL A 52 10.27 3.51 8.68
CA VAL A 52 10.02 4.00 10.04
C VAL A 52 10.60 5.39 10.21
N LEU A 53 9.75 6.35 10.55
CA LEU A 53 10.13 7.75 10.74
C LEU A 53 9.50 8.29 12.02
N HIS A 54 10.33 8.79 12.94
CA HIS A 54 9.92 9.30 14.25
C HIS A 54 9.04 8.33 15.07
N GLY A 55 9.32 7.03 14.98
CA GLY A 55 8.56 5.99 15.70
C GLY A 55 7.19 5.66 15.08
N LYS A 56 6.84 6.26 13.95
CA LYS A 56 5.69 5.91 13.14
C LYS A 56 6.13 5.08 11.94
N HIS A 57 5.32 4.13 11.51
CA HIS A 57 5.62 3.39 10.29
C HIS A 57 4.79 3.87 9.12
N TYR A 58 5.39 3.82 7.95
CA TYR A 58 4.85 4.30 6.71
C TYR A 58 4.97 3.23 5.64
N LEU A 59 3.93 3.06 4.83
CA LEU A 59 4.00 2.33 3.57
C LEU A 59 4.30 3.33 2.47
N LEU A 60 5.44 3.16 1.81
CA LEU A 60 5.83 3.92 0.63
C LEU A 60 5.49 3.09 -0.61
N ILE A 61 4.82 3.71 -1.58
CA ILE A 61 4.35 3.06 -2.80
C ILE A 61 4.81 3.88 -4.00
N VAL A 62 5.42 3.20 -4.97
CA VAL A 62 5.75 3.75 -6.30
C VAL A 62 4.90 3.03 -7.34
N SER A 63 4.18 3.81 -8.12
CA SER A 63 3.20 3.33 -9.10
C SER A 63 3.08 4.29 -10.28
N ASP A 64 2.55 3.80 -11.41
CA ASP A 64 2.31 4.61 -12.60
C ASP A 64 1.04 5.47 -12.48
N SER A 65 0.14 5.11 -11.56
CA SER A 65 -1.10 5.81 -11.21
C SER A 65 -1.10 6.21 -9.73
N GLU A 66 -1.96 7.15 -9.35
CA GLU A 66 -2.15 7.51 -7.95
C GLU A 66 -3.03 6.46 -7.25
N PRO A 67 -2.64 5.95 -6.06
CA PRO A 67 -3.46 5.01 -5.31
C PRO A 67 -4.69 5.70 -4.72
N ASP A 68 -5.80 4.97 -4.64
CA ASP A 68 -6.97 5.37 -3.86
C ASP A 68 -6.71 5.13 -2.36
N LEU A 69 -6.66 6.21 -1.58
CA LEU A 69 -6.38 6.20 -0.14
C LEU A 69 -7.64 6.13 0.73
N GLN A 70 -8.83 6.16 0.13
CA GLN A 70 -10.11 6.17 0.87
C GLN A 70 -10.71 4.77 1.04
N ARG A 71 -10.05 3.74 0.49
CA ARG A 71 -10.52 2.35 0.51
C ARG A 71 -9.92 1.52 1.64
#